data_AF-A0A2J6QQN9-F1
#
_entry.id   AF-A0A2J6QQN9-F1
#
_cell.length_a   1.000
_cell.length_b   1.000
_cell.length_c   1.000
_cell.angle_alpha   90.00
_cell.angle_beta   90.00
_cell.angle_gamma   90.00
#
_symmetry.space_group_name_H-M   'P 1'
#
loop_
_entity.id
_entity.type
_entity.pdbx_description
1 polymer ?
#
loop_
_entity_poly.entity_id
_entity_poly.type
_entity_poly.pdbx_seq_one_letter_code
_entity_poly.pdbx_strand_id
1 'polypeptide(L)'
;MELIEGLENINEFFDGVFPLLESMRHEIVQLDLTPTKIFQACTISYVVKNDPESKAIKIPAMGVFHLVEAGMQENGAILKRFDVYLDPGEVFARIGEVSKG
;
A
#
# COMPACT_ATOMS: atom_id res chain seq x y z
N MET A 1 -6.87 12.21 2.66
CA MET A 1 -6.48 11.06 3.49
C MET A 1 -5.79 11.63 4.71
N GLU A 2 -6.13 11.12 5.90
CA GLU A 2 -5.52 11.59 7.15
C GLU A 2 -4.10 11.02 7.28
N LEU A 3 -3.21 11.75 7.95
CA LEU A 3 -1.85 11.28 8.23
C LEU A 3 -1.91 10.22 9.33
N ILE A 4 -1.31 9.06 9.09
CA ILE A 4 -1.23 7.95 10.05
C ILE A 4 0.18 7.94 10.64
N GLU A 5 0.29 8.04 11.95
CA GLU A 5 1.57 8.15 12.66
C GLU A 5 1.76 7.00 13.66
N GLY A 6 2.98 6.45 13.72
CA GLY A 6 3.33 5.39 14.65
C GLY A 6 2.98 3.98 14.15
N LEU A 7 3.76 2.99 14.60
CA LEU A 7 3.65 1.60 14.13
C LEU A 7 2.29 0.97 14.42
N GLU A 8 1.71 1.25 15.59
CA GLU A 8 0.42 0.71 16.02
C GLU A 8 -0.71 1.16 15.08
N ASN A 9 -0.87 2.47 14.88
CA ASN A 9 -1.89 3.02 13.99
C ASN A 9 -1.70 2.57 12.52
N ILE A 10 -0.45 2.41 12.07
CA ILE A 10 -0.15 1.87 10.73
C ILE A 10 -0.64 0.43 10.62
N ASN A 11 -0.39 -0.40 11.63
CA ASN A 11 -0.87 -1.79 11.65
C ASN A 11 -2.41 -1.82 11.68
N GLU A 12 -3.06 -1.02 12.53
CA GLU A 12 -4.53 -0.95 12.61
C GLU A 12 -5.16 -0.58 11.27
N PHE A 13 -4.56 0.36 10.53
CA PHE A 13 -5.01 0.71 9.19
C PHE A 13 -4.96 -0.49 8.24
N PHE A 14 -3.84 -1.21 8.23
CA PHE A 14 -3.68 -2.38 7.36
C PHE A 14 -4.53 -3.57 7.80
N ASP A 15 -4.78 -3.74 9.10
CA ASP A 15 -5.70 -4.74 9.65
C ASP A 15 -7.14 -4.51 9.19
N GLY A 16 -7.53 -3.26 8.90
CA GLY A 16 -8.82 -2.95 8.28
C GLY A 16 -8.89 -3.27 6.79
N VAL A 17 -7.75 -3.29 6.08
CA VAL A 17 -7.69 -3.42 4.61
C VAL A 17 -7.38 -4.85 4.17
N PHE A 18 -6.33 -5.47 4.71
CA PHE A 18 -5.85 -6.77 4.24
C PHE A 18 -6.87 -7.90 4.34
N PRO A 19 -7.73 -8.00 5.37
CA PRO A 19 -8.76 -9.04 5.43
C PRO A 19 -9.80 -8.97 4.30
N LEU A 20 -9.94 -7.82 3.62
CA LEU A 20 -10.86 -7.62 2.50
C LEU A 20 -10.29 -8.13 1.16
N LEU A 21 -9.01 -8.50 1.12
CA LEU A 21 -8.30 -8.86 -0.09
C LEU A 21 -7.91 -10.34 -0.06
N GLU A 22 -8.13 -11.03 -1.17
CA GLU A 22 -7.56 -12.37 -1.41
C GLU A 22 -6.08 -12.24 -1.76
N SER A 23 -5.72 -11.23 -2.58
CA SER A 23 -4.34 -10.94 -2.91
C SER A 23 -4.09 -9.47 -3.23
N MET A 24 -2.86 -9.04 -2.97
CA MET A 24 -2.31 -7.73 -3.36
C MET A 24 -0.88 -7.95 -3.84
N ARG A 25 -0.66 -7.86 -5.16
CA ARG A 25 0.64 -8.10 -5.79
C ARG A 25 1.20 -6.81 -6.37
N HIS A 26 2.41 -6.45 -5.97
CA HIS A 26 3.14 -5.31 -6.54
C HIS A 26 4.05 -5.79 -7.67
N GLU A 27 3.95 -5.13 -8.83
CA GLU A 27 4.88 -5.28 -9.94
C GLU A 27 5.63 -3.96 -10.10
N ILE A 28 6.89 -3.94 -9.66
CA ILE A 28 7.74 -2.74 -9.73
C ILE A 28 8.02 -2.42 -11.19
N VAL A 29 7.64 -1.22 -11.60
CA VAL A 29 7.89 -0.68 -12.95
C VAL A 29 9.20 0.11 -12.95
N GLN A 30 9.43 0.91 -11.92
CA GLN A 30 10.63 1.72 -11.77
C GLN A 30 10.96 1.88 -10.28
N LEU A 31 12.25 1.87 -9.97
CA LEU A 31 12.77 2.05 -8.63
C LEU A 31 13.99 2.98 -8.69
N ASP A 32 13.87 4.17 -8.10
CA ASP A 32 14.95 5.15 -7.98
C ASP A 32 15.34 5.35 -6.52
N LEU A 33 16.63 5.43 -6.26
CA LEU A 33 17.18 5.57 -4.92
C LEU A 33 18.01 6.84 -4.80
N THR A 34 17.85 7.50 -3.65
CA THR A 34 18.73 8.55 -3.15
C THR A 34 19.21 8.15 -1.76
N PRO A 35 20.20 8.82 -1.16
CA PRO A 35 20.66 8.47 0.19
C PRO A 35 19.57 8.48 1.27
N THR A 36 18.49 9.24 1.08
CA THR A 36 17.43 9.42 2.07
C THR A 36 16.02 9.08 1.58
N LYS A 37 15.87 8.65 0.32
CA LYS A 37 14.57 8.34 -0.28
C LYS A 37 14.62 7.19 -1.26
N ILE A 38 13.53 6.43 -1.33
CA ILE A 38 13.22 5.47 -2.38
C ILE A 38 11.96 5.96 -3.10
N PHE A 39 12.00 6.03 -4.42
CA PHE A 39 10.85 6.27 -5.28
C PHE A 39 10.51 4.96 -6.00
N GLN A 40 9.31 4.46 -5.82
CA GLN A 40 8.86 3.19 -6.42
C GLN A 40 7.59 3.42 -7.23
N ALA A 41 7.71 3.38 -8.55
CA ALA A 41 6.54 3.24 -9.42
C ALA A 41 6.20 1.75 -9.57
N CYS A 42 4.93 1.39 -9.42
CA CYS A 42 4.49 0.02 -9.58
C CYS A 42 3.07 -0.07 -10.13
N THR A 43 2.75 -1.24 -10.67
CA THR A 43 1.35 -1.65 -10.89
C THR A 43 0.98 -2.59 -9.77
N ILE A 44 -0.10 -2.30 -9.07
CA ILE A 44 -0.62 -3.18 -8.01
C ILE A 44 -1.83 -3.94 -8.56
N SER A 45 -1.78 -5.26 -8.48
CA SER A 45 -2.92 -6.14 -8.80
C SER A 45 -3.61 -6.56 -7.52
N TYR A 46 -4.89 -6.22 -7.39
CA TYR A 46 -5.76 -6.59 -6.27
C TYR A 46 -6.75 -7.66 -6.70
N VAL A 47 -7.01 -8.61 -5.81
CA VAL A 47 -8.17 -9.51 -5.91
C VAL A 47 -8.93 -9.40 -4.60
N VAL A 48 -10.22 -9.10 -4.68
CA VAL A 48 -11.09 -8.96 -3.51
C VAL A 48 -11.41 -10.34 -2.94
N LYS A 49 -11.41 -10.46 -1.61
CA LYS A 49 -11.72 -11.71 -0.93
C LYS A 49 -13.16 -12.15 -1.18
N ASN A 50 -13.37 -13.44 -1.38
CA ASN A 50 -14.68 -14.04 -1.71
C ASN A 50 -15.30 -13.53 -3.02
N ASP A 51 -14.54 -12.87 -3.89
CA ASP A 51 -15.01 -12.51 -5.20
C ASP A 51 -15.21 -13.78 -6.05
N PRO A 52 -16.46 -14.13 -6.44
CA PRO A 52 -16.74 -15.34 -7.22
C PRO A 52 -16.10 -15.31 -8.62
N GLU A 53 -15.80 -14.13 -9.14
CA GLU A 53 -15.12 -13.96 -10.43
C GLU A 53 -13.59 -13.91 -10.28
N SER A 54 -13.09 -13.78 -9.04
CA SER A 54 -11.66 -13.56 -8.76
C SER A 54 -11.05 -12.47 -9.64
N LYS A 55 -11.82 -11.39 -9.86
CA LYS A 55 -11.46 -10.35 -10.81
C LYS A 55 -10.21 -9.61 -10.32
N ALA A 56 -9.15 -9.65 -11.13
CA ALA A 56 -7.93 -8.90 -10.86
C ALA A 56 -8.09 -7.44 -11.31
N ILE A 57 -8.01 -6.52 -10.35
CA ILE A 57 -8.04 -5.07 -10.57
C ILE A 57 -6.60 -4.56 -10.56
N LYS A 58 -6.17 -3.89 -11.63
CA LYS A 58 -4.80 -3.38 -11.76
C LYS A 58 -4.82 -1.86 -11.70
N ILE A 59 -4.11 -1.30 -10.73
CA ILE A 59 -3.98 0.16 -10.58
C ILE A 59 -2.51 0.58 -10.63
N PRO A 60 -2.18 1.69 -11.30
CA PRO A 60 -0.86 2.31 -11.16
C PRO A 60 -0.74 2.94 -9.77
N ALA A 61 0.44 2.83 -9.18
CA ALA A 61 0.76 3.41 -7.89
C ALA A 61 2.19 3.93 -7.83
N MET A 62 2.42 4.93 -6.99
CA MET A 62 3.74 5.44 -6.65
C MET A 62 3.91 5.45 -5.12
N GLY A 63 4.99 4.86 -4.64
CA GLY A 63 5.43 4.95 -3.25
C GLY A 63 6.65 5.86 -3.12
N VAL A 64 6.64 6.77 -2.15
CA VAL A 64 7.80 7.56 -1.75
C VAL A 64 8.14 7.22 -0.31
N PHE A 65 9.27 6.54 -0.12
CA PHE A 65 9.76 6.11 1.19
C PHE A 65 10.85 7.08 1.62
N HIS A 66 10.61 7.83 2.69
CA HIS A 66 11.60 8.69 3.32
C HIS A 66 12.32 7.88 4.39
N LEU A 67 13.61 7.64 4.19
CA LEU A 67 14.43 6.81 5.07
C LEU A 67 14.97 7.61 6.26
N VAL A 68 15.17 6.94 7.37
CA VAL A 68 16.00 7.48 8.45
C VAL A 68 17.45 7.52 7.98
N GLU A 69 18.16 8.61 8.28
CA GLU A 69 19.57 8.72 7.91
C GLU A 69 20.40 7.63 8.61
N ALA A 70 21.39 7.11 7.90
CA ALA A 70 22.27 6.08 8.45
C ALA A 70 22.97 6.60 9.71
N GLY A 71 22.89 5.84 10.80
CA GLY A 71 23.44 6.24 12.10
C GLY A 71 22.52 7.14 12.95
N MET A 72 21.34 7.50 12.45
CA MET A 72 20.29 8.21 13.20
C MET A 72 19.07 7.32 13.49
N GLN A 73 19.18 5.99 13.33
CA GLN A 73 18.09 5.07 13.62
C GLN A 73 17.87 4.97 15.13
N GLU A 74 16.73 5.44 15.61
CA GLU A 74 16.26 5.19 16.96
C GLU A 74 15.32 3.97 16.95
N ASN A 75 15.49 3.07 17.92
CA ASN A 75 14.61 1.89 18.10
C ASN A 75 14.44 1.02 16.84
N GLY A 76 15.43 0.99 15.95
CA GLY A 76 15.38 0.21 14.71
C GLY A 76 14.49 0.81 13.61
N ALA A 77 14.01 2.04 13.77
CA ALA A 77 13.22 2.73 12.75
C ALA A 77 14.08 2.99 11.50
N ILE A 78 13.61 2.50 10.36
CA ILE A 78 14.27 2.68 9.05
C ILE A 78 13.54 3.69 8.15
N LEU A 79 12.29 4.02 8.49
CA LEU A 79 11.38 4.84 7.68
C LEU A 79 10.86 6.01 8.52
N LYS A 80 11.08 7.24 8.06
CA LYS A 80 10.57 8.48 8.65
C LYS A 80 9.14 8.79 8.19
N ARG A 81 8.83 8.47 6.92
CA ARG A 81 7.55 8.79 6.28
C ARG A 81 7.35 7.94 5.03
N PHE A 82 6.13 7.50 4.80
CA PHE A 82 5.74 6.78 3.60
C PHE A 82 4.53 7.45 2.96
N ASP A 83 4.69 7.94 1.73
CA ASP A 83 3.60 8.51 0.94
C ASP A 83 3.22 7.53 -0.18
N VAL A 84 1.93 7.30 -0.34
CA VAL A 84 1.37 6.43 -1.39
C VAL A 84 0.41 7.22 -2.24
N TYR A 85 0.62 7.16 -3.56
CA TYR A 85 -0.23 7.80 -4.55
C TYR A 85 -0.82 6.73 -5.45
N LEU A 86 -2.13 6.54 -5.36
CA LEU A 86 -2.91 5.62 -6.19
C LEU A 86 -4.39 6.04 -6.18
N ASP A 87 -5.18 5.53 -7.12
CA ASP A 87 -6.64 5.64 -7.10
C ASP A 87 -7.25 4.27 -6.73
N PRO A 88 -7.81 4.12 -5.52
CA PRO A 88 -8.37 2.85 -5.07
C PRO A 88 -9.85 2.67 -5.45
N GLY A 89 -10.44 3.60 -6.22
CA GLY A 89 -11.88 3.65 -6.46
C GLY A 89 -12.49 2.34 -6.98
N GLU A 90 -11.86 1.70 -7.97
CA GLU A 90 -12.35 0.42 -8.51
C GLU A 90 -12.29 -0.71 -7.49
N VAL A 91 -11.24 -0.75 -6.64
CA VAL A 91 -11.09 -1.77 -5.60
C VAL A 91 -12.21 -1.64 -4.57
N PHE A 92 -12.49 -0.42 -4.10
CA PHE A 92 -13.58 -0.19 -3.15
C PHE A 92 -14.97 -0.44 -3.75
N ALA A 93 -15.18 -0.10 -5.02
CA ALA A 93 -16.41 -0.44 -5.71
C ALA A 93 -16.62 -1.97 -5.72
N ARG A 94 -15.58 -2.74 -6.05
CA ARG A 94 -15.67 -4.21 -6.07
C ARG A 94 -15.91 -4.81 -4.68
N ILE A 95 -15.24 -4.31 -3.65
CA ILE A 95 -15.51 -4.72 -2.26
C ILE A 95 -16.99 -4.48 -1.90
N GLY A 96 -17.54 -3.34 -2.29
CA GLY A 96 -18.95 -3.00 -2.09
C GLY A 96 -19.94 -3.90 -2.85
N GLU A 97 -19.56 -4.42 -4.02
CA GLU A 97 -20.35 -5.38 -4.79
C GLU A 97 -20.32 -6.77 -4.14
N VAL A 98 -19.11 -7.27 -3.81
CA VAL A 98 -18.91 -8.60 -3.24
C VAL A 98 -19.53 -8.72 -1.85
N SER A 99 -19.50 -7.65 -1.04
CA SER A 99 -20.09 -7.67 0.31
C SER A 99 -21.62 -7.64 0.35
N LYS A 100 -22.29 -7.35 -0.78
CA LYS A 100 -23.77 -7.31 -0.89
C LYS A 100 -24.36 -8.59 -1.50
N GLY A 101 -23.54 -9.43 -2.13
CA GLY A 101 -23.94 -10.73 -2.70
C GLY A 101 -23.73 -11.86 -1.72
#